data_AF-A0A1E5JTY0-F1
#
_entry.id   AF-A0A1E5JTY0-F1
#
_cell.length_a   1.000
_cell.length_b   1.000
_cell.length_c   1.000
_cell.angle_alpha   90.00
_cell.angle_beta   90.00
_cell.angle_gamma   90.00
#
_symmetry.space_group_name_H-M   'P 1'
#
loop_
_entity.id
_entity.type
_entity.pdbx_description
1 polymer ?
#
loop_
_entity_poly.entity_id
_entity_poly.type
_entity_poly.pdbx_seq_one_letter_code
_entity_poly.pdbx_strand_id
1 'polypeptide(L)'
;MWEKKINPRTQPRTFLAGLSVSNGELVSTYKVLDQNNVGLDTIVFDTTLKKATIISHSDIDDTLQTNPNFYGDKNAVSGFIILRDETRLKTPDLNNNHGNRLPRTGVGYQNNGNNIVVMVIHNPDRNCGVTAEEFADLFAALGCTDAINLDNSGSVELYYHGLGELGKKTVTVQTQTCDFGAPTERPKPNCLGFKNVSRHTLFAKDDSDIPTRKQPSSDVEKPSAKTDDEITYTYHIKR
;
A
#
# COMPACT_ATOMS: atom_id res chain seq x y z
N MET A 1 -28.65 -10.43 5.06
CA MET A 1 -27.45 -9.84 4.46
C MET A 1 -27.83 -9.31 3.09
N TRP A 2 -27.40 -8.10 2.72
CA TRP A 2 -27.64 -7.55 1.39
C TRP A 2 -26.30 -7.46 0.66
N GLU A 3 -26.25 -7.97 -0.57
CA GLU A 3 -25.09 -7.82 -1.45
C GLU A 3 -25.20 -6.49 -2.19
N LYS A 4 -24.18 -5.64 -2.07
CA LYS A 4 -24.08 -4.44 -2.88
C LYS A 4 -22.84 -4.54 -3.75
N LYS A 5 -23.05 -4.58 -5.07
CA LYS A 5 -21.99 -4.42 -6.07
C LYS A 5 -21.72 -2.94 -6.25
N ILE A 6 -20.49 -2.52 -6.03
CA ILE A 6 -20.05 -1.12 -6.22
C ILE A 6 -19.07 -1.09 -7.39
N ASN A 7 -19.25 -0.15 -8.32
CA ASN A 7 -18.24 0.17 -9.32
C ASN A 7 -17.30 1.25 -8.75
N PRO A 8 -16.02 0.92 -8.48
CA PRO A 8 -15.08 1.81 -7.79
C PRO A 8 -14.62 3.03 -8.61
N ARG A 9 -15.05 3.18 -9.87
CA ARG A 9 -14.78 4.36 -10.72
C ARG A 9 -15.92 5.35 -10.79
N THR A 10 -17.16 4.92 -10.54
CA THR A 10 -18.36 5.78 -10.63
C THR A 10 -18.94 6.16 -9.27
N GLN A 11 -18.52 5.49 -8.21
CA GLN A 11 -18.88 5.80 -6.83
C GLN A 11 -17.61 6.15 -6.06
N PRO A 12 -17.62 7.19 -5.18
CA PRO A 12 -16.47 7.47 -4.34
C PRO A 12 -16.10 6.18 -3.61
N ARG A 13 -14.83 5.78 -3.71
CA ARG A 13 -14.28 4.64 -2.97
C ARG A 13 -14.27 5.03 -1.49
N THR A 14 -15.42 4.89 -0.83
CA THR A 14 -15.58 5.12 0.62
C THR A 14 -15.37 3.85 1.42
N PHE A 15 -15.18 2.72 0.74
CA PHE A 15 -15.03 1.42 1.38
C PHE A 15 -13.57 1.13 1.69
N LEU A 16 -13.29 0.85 2.96
CA LEU A 16 -11.99 0.37 3.43
C LEU A 16 -12.02 -1.15 3.47
N ALA A 17 -11.29 -1.80 2.55
CA ALA A 17 -11.29 -3.26 2.44
C ALA A 17 -10.43 -3.97 3.50
N GLY A 18 -9.60 -3.22 4.22
CA GLY A 18 -8.74 -3.76 5.26
C GLY A 18 -8.89 -3.03 6.58
N LEU A 19 -8.20 -3.55 7.59
CA LEU A 19 -8.19 -3.04 8.94
C LEU A 19 -7.53 -1.67 8.89
N SER A 20 -8.18 -0.68 9.50
CA SER A 20 -7.69 0.68 9.55
C SER A 20 -7.88 1.20 10.95
N VAL A 21 -6.81 1.73 11.54
CA VAL A 21 -6.81 2.28 12.90
C VAL A 21 -6.19 3.67 12.87
N SER A 22 -6.84 4.61 13.53
CA SER A 22 -6.36 5.99 13.67
C SER A 22 -6.42 6.41 15.13
N ASN A 23 -5.27 6.75 15.72
CA ASN A 23 -5.15 7.17 17.13
C ASN A 23 -5.83 6.20 18.11
N GLY A 24 -5.67 4.89 17.87
CA GLY A 24 -6.26 3.81 18.65
C GLY A 24 -7.74 3.52 18.40
N GLU A 25 -8.42 4.29 17.55
CA GLU A 25 -9.79 4.02 17.16
C GLU A 25 -9.84 3.15 15.89
N LEU A 26 -10.69 2.11 15.91
CA LEU A 26 -10.99 1.28 14.74
C LEU A 26 -11.81 2.11 13.74
N VAL A 27 -11.23 2.43 12.59
CA VAL A 27 -11.90 3.08 11.45
C VAL A 27 -12.55 2.04 10.54
N SER A 28 -11.92 0.87 10.40
CA SER A 28 -12.40 -0.26 9.62
C SER A 28 -11.99 -1.56 10.31
N THR A 29 -12.88 -2.56 10.32
CA THR A 29 -12.67 -3.88 10.94
C THR A 29 -12.55 -5.01 9.91
N TYR A 30 -12.58 -4.71 8.61
CA TYR A 30 -12.41 -5.71 7.56
C TYR A 30 -10.99 -6.29 7.58
N LYS A 31 -10.84 -7.60 7.36
CA LYS A 31 -9.54 -8.30 7.41
C LYS A 31 -9.31 -9.20 6.21
N VAL A 32 -10.28 -9.30 5.33
CA VAL A 32 -10.26 -10.20 4.17
C VAL A 32 -10.75 -9.43 2.95
N LEU A 33 -10.14 -9.71 1.80
CA LEU A 33 -10.71 -9.34 0.51
C LEU A 33 -11.86 -10.29 0.16
N ASP A 34 -12.86 -9.75 -0.52
CA ASP A 34 -14.05 -10.49 -0.97
C ASP A 34 -13.70 -11.61 -1.96
N GLN A 35 -12.68 -11.41 -2.79
CA GLN A 35 -12.20 -12.43 -3.71
C GLN A 35 -11.42 -13.51 -2.97
N ASN A 36 -11.98 -14.71 -2.92
CA ASN A 36 -11.40 -15.91 -2.32
C ASN A 36 -11.10 -15.80 -0.81
N ASN A 37 -11.72 -14.84 -0.12
CA ASN A 37 -11.51 -14.65 1.32
C ASN A 37 -10.03 -14.50 1.70
N VAL A 38 -9.29 -13.77 0.86
CA VAL A 38 -7.86 -13.58 1.01
C VAL A 38 -7.59 -12.68 2.20
N GLY A 39 -6.86 -13.20 3.19
CA GLY A 39 -6.46 -12.46 4.39
C GLY A 39 -5.56 -11.26 4.07
N LEU A 40 -5.81 -10.16 4.76
CA LEU A 40 -4.97 -8.99 4.75
C LEU A 40 -4.13 -8.93 6.02
N ASP A 41 -2.83 -8.75 5.84
CA ASP A 41 -1.89 -8.45 6.90
C ASP A 41 -2.02 -6.97 7.30
N THR A 42 -1.39 -6.58 8.40
CA THR A 42 -1.50 -5.21 8.90
C THR A 42 -0.18 -4.69 9.43
N ILE A 43 0.26 -3.54 8.92
CA ILE A 43 1.33 -2.77 9.57
C ILE A 43 0.72 -1.88 10.64
N VAL A 44 1.33 -1.91 11.82
CA VAL A 44 0.92 -1.20 13.02
C VAL A 44 2.03 -0.27 13.47
N PHE A 45 1.70 0.98 13.73
CA PHE A 45 2.59 2.03 14.20
C PHE A 45 2.23 2.37 15.65
N ASP A 46 3.06 1.92 16.59
CA ASP A 46 2.96 2.30 17.99
C ASP A 46 3.53 3.70 18.19
N THR A 47 2.66 4.65 18.53
CA THR A 47 3.06 6.06 18.66
C THR A 47 3.74 6.37 19.99
N THR A 48 3.60 5.50 20.98
CA THR A 48 4.25 5.63 22.29
C THR A 48 5.67 5.07 22.24
N LEU A 49 5.82 3.85 21.70
CA LEU A 49 7.11 3.18 21.54
C LEU A 49 7.91 3.66 20.33
N LYS A 50 7.27 4.39 19.41
CA LYS A 50 7.86 4.81 18.12
C LYS A 50 8.39 3.62 17.33
N LYS A 51 7.57 2.57 17.23
CA LYS A 51 7.90 1.33 16.53
C LYS A 51 6.83 0.95 15.53
N ALA A 52 7.26 0.49 14.35
CA ALA A 52 6.42 -0.24 13.42
C ALA A 52 6.56 -1.75 13.65
N THR A 53 5.47 -2.48 13.47
CA THR A 53 5.42 -3.94 13.46
C THR A 53 4.41 -4.39 12.42
N ILE A 54 4.58 -5.57 11.83
CA ILE A 54 3.58 -6.14 10.92
C ILE A 54 2.99 -7.40 11.55
N ILE A 55 1.66 -7.46 11.61
CA ILE A 55 0.88 -8.59 12.12
C ILE A 55 0.32 -9.34 10.90
N SER A 56 0.55 -10.65 10.86
CA SER A 56 -0.02 -11.50 9.81
C SER A 56 -1.54 -11.60 10.00
N HIS A 57 -2.29 -11.78 8.92
CA HIS A 57 -3.75 -11.92 8.98
C HIS A 57 -4.22 -12.91 10.06
N SER A 58 -3.57 -14.08 10.15
CA SER A 58 -3.88 -15.15 11.10
C SER A 58 -3.79 -14.72 12.56
N ASP A 59 -2.96 -13.74 12.86
CA ASP A 59 -2.58 -13.39 14.24
C ASP A 59 -3.41 -12.20 14.76
N ILE A 60 -4.20 -11.55 13.90
CA ILE A 60 -4.96 -10.34 14.27
C ILE A 60 -6.02 -10.66 15.33
N ASP A 61 -6.76 -11.76 15.16
CA ASP A 61 -7.82 -12.15 16.11
C ASP A 61 -7.23 -12.59 17.46
N ASP A 62 -6.18 -13.41 17.44
CA ASP A 62 -5.47 -13.85 18.65
C ASP A 62 -4.87 -12.67 19.42
N THR A 63 -4.32 -11.69 18.69
CA THR A 63 -3.80 -10.44 19.27
C THR A 63 -4.90 -9.67 20.01
N LEU A 64 -6.07 -9.53 19.38
CA LEU A 64 -7.21 -8.81 19.97
C LEU A 64 -7.88 -9.58 21.11
N GLN A 65 -7.87 -10.92 21.06
CA GLN A 65 -8.35 -11.75 22.16
C GLN A 65 -7.44 -11.65 23.38
N THR A 66 -6.12 -11.66 23.16
CA THR A 66 -5.12 -11.58 24.23
C THR A 66 -5.05 -10.18 24.83
N ASN A 67 -5.16 -9.14 24.00
CA ASN A 67 -5.19 -7.75 24.42
C ASN A 67 -6.29 -6.98 23.67
N PRO A 68 -7.50 -6.88 24.25
CA PRO A 68 -8.61 -6.15 23.62
C PRO A 68 -8.31 -4.67 23.35
N ASN A 69 -7.36 -4.07 24.07
CA ASN A 69 -6.90 -2.69 23.87
C ASN A 69 -5.57 -2.63 23.11
N PHE A 70 -5.23 -3.64 22.31
CA PHE A 70 -3.96 -3.71 21.58
C PHE A 70 -3.68 -2.43 20.78
N TYR A 71 -4.70 -1.88 20.12
CA TYR A 71 -4.58 -0.69 19.29
C TYR A 71 -4.49 0.63 20.08
N GLY A 72 -4.59 0.62 21.41
CA GLY A 72 -4.37 1.83 22.22
C GLY A 72 -3.06 2.53 21.85
N ASP A 73 -3.17 3.81 21.49
CA ASP A 73 -2.08 4.68 21.00
C ASP A 73 -1.40 4.23 19.69
N LYS A 74 -2.09 3.45 18.84
CA LYS A 74 -1.55 2.96 17.58
C LYS A 74 -2.32 3.47 16.37
N ASN A 75 -1.63 3.44 15.23
CA ASN A 75 -2.25 3.56 13.91
C ASN A 75 -1.99 2.26 13.14
N ALA A 76 -2.87 1.90 12.22
CA ALA A 76 -2.68 0.67 11.45
C ALA A 76 -3.34 0.76 10.09
N VAL A 77 -2.73 0.12 9.10
CA VAL A 77 -3.28 -0.05 7.76
C VAL A 77 -2.95 -1.43 7.22
N SER A 78 -3.93 -2.03 6.55
CA SER A 78 -3.77 -3.36 5.97
C SER A 78 -3.14 -3.36 4.58
N GLY A 79 -2.53 -4.50 4.24
CA GLY A 79 -1.91 -4.79 2.96
C GLY A 79 -1.47 -6.25 2.88
N PHE A 80 -0.41 -6.51 2.14
CA PHE A 80 0.20 -7.84 2.00
C PHE A 80 1.68 -7.81 2.38
N ILE A 81 2.10 -8.69 3.27
CA ILE A 81 3.53 -8.82 3.57
C ILE A 81 4.26 -9.28 2.29
N ILE A 82 5.32 -8.57 1.95
CA ILE A 82 6.19 -8.88 0.81
C ILE A 82 7.62 -9.23 1.25
N LEU A 83 7.98 -8.86 2.48
CA LEU A 83 9.25 -9.18 3.11
C LEU A 83 9.00 -9.45 4.59
N ARG A 84 9.52 -10.56 5.11
CA ARG A 84 9.46 -10.95 6.52
C ARG A 84 10.76 -11.62 6.91
N ASP A 85 11.40 -11.13 7.97
CA ASP A 85 12.70 -11.64 8.43
C ASP A 85 13.67 -11.78 7.24
N GLU A 86 13.75 -10.74 6.41
CA GLU A 86 14.56 -10.65 5.19
C GLU A 86 14.20 -11.66 4.09
N THR A 87 13.14 -12.45 4.29
CA THR A 87 12.65 -13.45 3.35
C THR A 87 11.50 -12.88 2.51
N ARG A 88 11.60 -13.04 1.19
CA ARG A 88 10.56 -12.61 0.25
C ARG A 88 9.31 -13.46 0.41
N LEU A 89 8.16 -12.81 0.46
CA LEU A 89 6.86 -13.47 0.43
C LEU A 89 6.09 -13.08 -0.83
N LYS A 90 5.29 -14.02 -1.33
CA LYS A 90 4.44 -13.78 -2.50
C LYS A 90 3.13 -13.15 -2.08
N THR A 91 2.69 -12.16 -2.85
CA THR A 91 1.33 -11.66 -2.78
C THR A 91 0.37 -12.63 -3.49
N PRO A 92 -0.93 -12.58 -3.17
CA PRO A 92 -1.95 -13.44 -3.78
C PRO A 92 -2.03 -13.27 -5.31
N ASP A 93 -2.45 -14.32 -6.02
CA ASP A 93 -2.55 -14.30 -7.48
C ASP A 93 -3.66 -13.39 -8.03
N LEU A 94 -4.66 -13.06 -7.21
CA LEU A 94 -5.74 -12.11 -7.51
C LEU A 94 -5.55 -10.80 -6.76
N ASN A 95 -6.03 -9.69 -7.34
CA ASN A 95 -5.99 -8.30 -6.83
C ASN A 95 -4.60 -7.69 -6.58
N ASN A 96 -3.56 -8.50 -6.44
CA ASN A 96 -2.19 -8.03 -6.28
C ASN A 96 -1.19 -9.08 -6.78
N ASN A 97 -1.45 -9.64 -7.96
CA ASN A 97 -0.62 -10.72 -8.52
C ASN A 97 0.87 -10.36 -8.46
N HIS A 98 1.66 -11.23 -7.85
CA HIS A 98 3.08 -11.02 -7.60
C HIS A 98 3.88 -10.73 -8.89
N GLY A 99 3.47 -11.31 -10.03
CA GLY A 99 4.15 -11.18 -11.32
C GLY A 99 3.76 -9.92 -12.12
N ASN A 100 2.75 -9.16 -11.69
CA ASN A 100 2.32 -7.97 -12.41
C ASN A 100 3.23 -6.78 -12.12
N ARG A 101 3.64 -6.09 -13.18
CA ARG A 101 4.33 -4.80 -13.08
C ARG A 101 3.30 -3.69 -12.96
N LEU A 102 3.41 -2.90 -11.90
CA LEU A 102 2.50 -1.80 -11.62
C LEU A 102 3.18 -0.79 -10.68
N PRO A 103 2.71 0.47 -10.63
CA PRO A 103 3.07 1.41 -9.58
C PRO A 103 2.72 0.81 -8.21
N ARG A 104 3.60 0.95 -7.21
CA ARG A 104 3.39 0.38 -5.86
C ARG A 104 3.60 1.41 -4.76
N THR A 105 2.82 1.27 -3.69
CA THR A 105 3.11 1.89 -2.40
C THR A 105 3.37 0.81 -1.37
N GLY A 106 4.26 1.09 -0.42
CA GLY A 106 4.59 0.14 0.62
C GLY A 106 5.31 0.79 1.78
N VAL A 107 5.37 0.05 2.87
CA VAL A 107 6.09 0.45 4.07
C VAL A 107 6.92 -0.72 4.57
N GLY A 108 8.19 -0.48 4.81
CA GLY A 108 9.09 -1.41 5.48
C GLY A 108 9.68 -0.79 6.73
N TYR A 109 10.34 -1.60 7.54
CA TYR A 109 11.08 -1.10 8.69
C TYR A 109 12.40 -1.82 8.91
N GLN A 110 13.26 -1.16 9.67
CA GLN A 110 14.60 -1.61 10.05
C GLN A 110 14.76 -1.41 11.56
N ASN A 111 15.86 -1.94 12.11
CA ASN A 111 16.21 -1.75 13.52
C ASN A 111 15.04 -2.08 14.45
N ASN A 112 14.42 -3.24 14.27
CA ASN A 112 13.28 -3.72 15.07
C ASN A 112 12.12 -2.72 15.14
N GLY A 113 11.80 -2.11 14.00
CA GLY A 113 10.65 -1.21 13.84
C GLY A 113 10.95 0.26 14.13
N ASN A 114 12.16 0.61 14.56
CA ASN A 114 12.51 1.98 14.93
C ASN A 114 12.74 2.91 13.72
N ASN A 115 13.15 2.36 12.58
CA ASN A 115 13.31 3.11 11.34
C ASN A 115 12.28 2.63 10.33
N ILE A 116 11.49 3.56 9.79
CA ILE A 116 10.46 3.25 8.79
C ILE A 116 10.94 3.74 7.43
N VAL A 117 10.78 2.88 6.42
CA VAL A 117 10.98 3.22 5.01
C VAL A 117 9.61 3.24 4.35
N VAL A 118 9.22 4.38 3.81
CA VAL A 118 8.01 4.51 2.98
C VAL A 118 8.48 4.58 1.55
N MET A 119 7.96 3.71 0.69
CA MET A 119 8.37 3.65 -0.71
C MET A 119 7.17 3.81 -1.63
N VAL A 120 7.36 4.65 -2.64
CA VAL A 120 6.36 4.96 -3.66
C VAL A 120 7.05 4.84 -5.01
N ILE A 121 6.64 3.86 -5.81
CA ILE A 121 7.07 3.68 -7.20
C ILE A 121 5.92 4.12 -8.08
N HIS A 122 6.09 5.24 -8.80
CA HIS A 122 5.05 5.79 -9.66
C HIS A 122 5.45 5.71 -11.14
N ASN A 123 4.45 5.62 -12.01
CA ASN A 123 4.60 5.76 -13.45
C ASN A 123 3.29 6.31 -14.03
N PRO A 124 3.30 7.22 -15.01
CA PRO A 124 2.07 7.69 -15.66
C PRO A 124 1.24 6.57 -16.30
N ASP A 125 1.88 5.47 -16.70
CA ASP A 125 1.20 4.24 -17.10
C ASP A 125 1.10 3.26 -15.91
N ARG A 126 -0.12 2.97 -15.46
CA ARG A 126 -0.40 2.01 -14.37
C ARG A 126 0.06 0.57 -14.63
N ASN A 127 0.37 0.21 -15.88
CA ASN A 127 0.90 -1.10 -16.24
C ASN A 127 2.43 -1.13 -16.24
N CYS A 128 3.07 0.00 -15.92
CA CYS A 128 4.51 0.15 -15.79
C CYS A 128 4.89 0.35 -14.32
N GLY A 129 6.03 -0.20 -13.91
CA GLY A 129 6.48 -0.16 -12.51
C GLY A 129 7.27 -1.40 -12.17
N VAL A 130 7.00 -2.00 -11.01
CA VAL A 130 7.73 -3.17 -10.49
C VAL A 130 6.78 -4.30 -10.10
N THR A 131 7.30 -5.53 -10.14
CA THR A 131 6.65 -6.71 -9.55
C THR A 131 6.67 -6.62 -8.02
N ALA A 132 5.86 -7.43 -7.33
CA ALA A 132 5.88 -7.45 -5.86
C ALA A 132 7.23 -7.96 -5.32
N GLU A 133 7.85 -8.90 -6.03
CA GLU A 133 9.17 -9.45 -5.71
C GLU A 133 10.28 -8.40 -5.87
N GLU A 134 10.30 -7.66 -6.99
CA GLU A 134 11.24 -6.54 -7.16
C GLU A 134 11.02 -5.45 -6.11
N PHE A 135 9.76 -5.21 -5.71
CA PHE A 135 9.47 -4.22 -4.67
C PHE A 135 9.97 -4.67 -3.28
N ALA A 136 9.84 -5.95 -2.96
CA ALA A 136 10.45 -6.53 -1.76
C ALA A 136 11.98 -6.38 -1.78
N ASP A 137 12.60 -6.55 -2.95
CA ASP A 137 14.05 -6.42 -3.13
C ASP A 137 14.54 -5.00 -2.90
N LEU A 138 13.76 -3.99 -3.28
CA LEU A 138 14.09 -2.60 -2.99
C LEU A 138 14.05 -2.32 -1.48
N PHE A 139 13.09 -2.88 -0.74
CA PHE A 139 13.07 -2.77 0.72
C PHE A 139 14.27 -3.50 1.36
N ALA A 140 14.56 -4.72 0.92
CA ALA A 140 15.71 -5.49 1.40
C ALA A 140 17.04 -4.75 1.11
N ALA A 141 17.19 -4.16 -0.08
CA ALA A 141 18.36 -3.38 -0.48
C ALA A 141 18.55 -2.11 0.37
N LEU A 142 17.46 -1.55 0.90
CA LEU A 142 17.53 -0.44 1.85
C LEU A 142 17.87 -0.90 3.27
N GLY A 143 17.77 -2.20 3.59
CA GLY A 143 18.05 -2.78 4.91
C GLY A 143 16.79 -3.03 5.75
N CYS A 144 15.61 -3.13 5.13
CA CYS A 144 14.40 -3.52 5.84
C CYS A 144 14.39 -5.01 6.15
N THR A 145 13.99 -5.36 7.38
CA THR A 145 13.76 -6.76 7.79
C THR A 145 12.37 -7.23 7.37
N ASP A 146 11.39 -6.33 7.43
CA ASP A 146 10.02 -6.60 7.02
C ASP A 146 9.48 -5.45 6.18
N ALA A 147 8.53 -5.78 5.29
CA ALA A 147 7.82 -4.82 4.48
C ALA A 147 6.43 -5.32 4.06
N ILE A 148 5.50 -4.37 3.96
CA ILE A 148 4.14 -4.57 3.49
C ILE A 148 3.89 -3.77 2.22
N ASN A 149 3.28 -4.40 1.22
CA ASN A 149 2.73 -3.75 0.04
C ASN A 149 1.31 -3.28 0.34
N LEU A 150 1.02 -2.01 0.05
CA LEU A 150 -0.29 -1.39 0.25
C LEU A 150 -1.06 -1.28 -1.08
N ASP A 151 -2.11 -0.46 -1.10
CA ASP A 151 -2.86 -0.18 -2.33
C ASP A 151 -1.94 0.38 -3.43
N ASN A 152 -2.20 -0.01 -4.67
CA ASN A 152 -1.24 0.11 -5.76
C ASN A 152 -1.94 0.48 -7.08
N SER A 153 -1.23 0.42 -8.20
CA SER A 153 -1.75 0.84 -9.50
C SER A 153 -2.23 2.31 -9.47
N GLY A 154 -3.43 2.60 -9.98
CA GLY A 154 -4.02 3.95 -10.04
C GLY A 154 -4.14 4.70 -8.71
N SER A 155 -3.99 4.01 -7.57
CA SER A 155 -4.06 4.61 -6.24
C SER A 155 -2.73 5.17 -5.73
N VAL A 156 -1.62 4.95 -6.44
CA VAL A 156 -0.30 5.36 -5.99
C VAL A 156 -0.16 6.87 -5.95
N GLU A 157 0.16 7.40 -4.78
CA GLU A 157 0.32 8.84 -4.58
C GLU A 157 1.25 9.18 -3.42
N LEU A 158 2.02 10.25 -3.56
CA LEU A 158 2.81 10.82 -2.48
C LEU A 158 2.63 12.34 -2.41
N TYR A 159 2.23 12.80 -1.24
CA TYR A 159 2.15 14.20 -0.90
C TYR A 159 3.27 14.57 0.08
N TYR A 160 3.98 15.65 -0.22
CA TYR A 160 4.93 16.26 0.70
C TYR A 160 4.40 17.62 1.17
N HIS A 161 4.16 17.72 2.49
CA HIS A 161 3.86 18.99 3.15
C HIS A 161 5.11 19.47 3.87
N GLY A 162 5.78 20.45 3.29
CA GLY A 162 7.02 20.99 3.83
C GLY A 162 7.32 22.37 3.26
N LEU A 163 8.59 22.76 3.28
CA LEU A 163 9.02 24.02 2.70
C LEU A 163 9.19 23.84 1.18
N GLY A 164 8.58 24.73 0.40
CA GLY A 164 8.82 24.83 -1.03
C GLY A 164 10.10 25.60 -1.36
N GLU A 165 10.32 25.84 -2.65
CA GLU A 165 11.54 26.48 -3.21
C GLU A 165 11.89 27.83 -2.57
N LEU A 166 10.88 28.55 -2.06
CA LEU A 166 11.05 29.86 -1.40
C LEU A 166 10.95 29.80 0.15
N GLY A 167 11.12 28.62 0.75
CA GLY A 167 11.03 28.46 2.21
C GLY A 167 9.61 28.64 2.78
N LYS A 168 8.58 28.68 1.92
CA LYS A 168 7.17 28.78 2.35
C LYS A 168 6.58 27.39 2.53
N LYS A 169 5.82 27.18 3.61
CA LYS A 169 5.05 25.95 3.79
C LYS A 169 4.08 25.76 2.64
N THR A 170 4.18 24.63 1.96
CA THR A 170 3.34 24.25 0.83
C THR A 170 3.11 22.74 0.82
N VAL A 171 2.04 22.32 0.16
CA VAL A 171 1.79 20.92 -0.17
C VAL A 171 2.18 20.72 -1.64
N THR A 172 2.97 19.70 -1.90
CA THR A 172 3.43 19.34 -3.24
C THR A 172 3.09 17.88 -3.51
N VAL A 173 2.60 17.62 -4.72
CA VAL A 173 2.41 16.26 -5.22
C VAL A 173 3.74 15.80 -5.79
N GLN A 174 4.20 14.63 -5.37
CA GLN A 174 5.50 14.05 -5.76
C GLN A 174 5.34 12.95 -6.82
N THR A 175 4.12 12.73 -7.28
CA THR A 175 3.73 11.68 -8.23
C THR A 175 2.82 12.25 -9.31
N GLN A 176 2.75 11.57 -10.46
CA GLN A 176 1.79 11.87 -11.52
C GLN A 176 0.62 10.87 -11.47
N THR A 177 -0.55 11.29 -11.95
CA THR A 177 -1.70 10.38 -12.06
C THR A 177 -1.37 9.20 -12.97
N CYS A 178 -1.73 8.00 -12.53
CA CYS A 178 -1.48 6.75 -13.23
C CYS A 178 -2.76 6.11 -13.78
N ASP A 179 -3.94 6.69 -13.48
CA ASP A 179 -5.19 6.22 -14.06
C ASP A 179 -5.30 6.62 -15.53
N PHE A 180 -5.44 5.62 -16.41
CA PHE A 180 -5.53 5.83 -17.85
C PHE A 180 -6.67 6.79 -18.20
N GLY A 181 -6.33 7.87 -18.91
CA GLY A 181 -7.27 8.90 -19.35
C GLY A 181 -7.87 9.76 -18.24
N ALA A 182 -7.42 9.61 -16.98
CA ALA A 182 -7.89 10.44 -15.88
C ALA A 182 -7.16 11.79 -15.85
N PRO A 183 -7.88 12.92 -15.81
CA PRO A 183 -7.26 14.25 -15.69
C PRO A 183 -6.84 14.59 -14.26
N THR A 184 -7.26 13.79 -13.27
CA THR A 184 -7.06 14.06 -11.85
C THR A 184 -6.65 12.79 -11.11
N GLU A 185 -6.19 12.98 -9.87
CA GLU A 185 -5.99 11.92 -8.89
C GLU A 185 -7.27 11.07 -8.68
N ARG A 186 -7.05 9.77 -8.44
CA ARG A 186 -8.07 8.84 -7.92
C ARG A 186 -8.42 9.16 -6.46
N PRO A 187 -9.71 9.33 -6.08
CA PRO A 187 -10.10 9.41 -4.67
C PRO A 187 -9.81 8.12 -3.90
N LYS A 188 -9.24 8.22 -2.69
CA LYS A 188 -8.97 7.09 -1.78
C LYS A 188 -9.72 7.23 -0.45
N PRO A 189 -10.16 6.12 0.18
CA PRO A 189 -10.89 6.13 1.45
C PRO A 189 -10.02 6.43 2.67
N ASN A 190 -8.72 6.17 2.61
CA ASN A 190 -7.75 6.50 3.66
C ASN A 190 -6.38 6.84 3.07
N CYS A 191 -5.47 7.27 3.94
CA CYS A 191 -4.07 7.48 3.63
C CYS A 191 -3.21 7.21 4.87
N LEU A 192 -1.90 7.08 4.65
CA LEU A 192 -0.91 7.02 5.72
C LEU A 192 -0.13 8.34 5.76
N GLY A 193 -0.14 9.02 6.91
CA GLY A 193 0.51 10.30 7.09
C GLY A 193 1.54 10.27 8.22
N PHE A 194 2.75 10.74 7.95
CA PHE A 194 3.82 10.86 8.94
C PHE A 194 4.05 12.33 9.28
N LYS A 195 3.91 12.70 10.56
CA LYS A 195 4.08 14.07 11.07
C LYS A 195 5.22 14.11 12.09
N ASN A 196 5.96 15.22 12.13
CA ASN A 196 7.01 15.49 13.13
C ASN A 196 8.09 14.39 13.23
N VAL A 197 8.52 13.87 12.09
CA VAL A 197 9.66 12.94 12.01
C VAL A 197 10.95 13.70 12.37
N SER A 198 11.53 13.38 13.53
CA SER A 198 12.70 14.08 14.08
C SER A 198 13.93 14.02 13.17
N ARG A 199 14.04 12.92 12.41
CA ARG A 199 15.01 12.73 11.32
C ARG A 199 14.29 12.03 10.18
N HIS A 200 14.35 12.61 8.99
CA HIS A 200 13.86 11.99 7.77
C HIS A 200 14.86 12.26 6.65
N THR A 201 14.93 11.33 5.71
CA THR A 201 15.69 11.51 4.48
C THR A 201 14.75 11.22 3.34
N LEU A 202 14.64 12.18 2.42
CA LEU A 202 13.86 12.03 1.20
C LEU A 202 14.83 11.74 0.07
N PHE A 203 14.56 10.64 -0.62
CA PHE A 203 15.27 10.27 -1.84
C PHE A 203 14.24 10.19 -2.95
N ALA A 204 14.52 10.86 -4.06
CA ALA A 204 13.76 10.73 -5.29
C ALA A 204 14.76 10.32 -6.38
N LYS A 205 14.39 9.31 -7.16
CA LYS A 205 15.16 8.89 -8.34
C LYS A 205 14.21 8.89 -9.51
N ASP A 206 14.51 9.75 -10.48
CA ASP A 206 13.81 9.74 -11.76
C ASP A 206 14.60 8.87 -12.74
N ASP A 207 13.96 7.79 -13.19
CA ASP A 207 14.52 6.83 -14.14
C ASP A 207 14.14 7.17 -15.59
N SER A 208 13.51 8.33 -15.84
CA SER A 208 13.11 8.78 -17.19
C SER A 208 14.29 8.91 -18.17
N ASP A 209 15.49 9.15 -17.65
CA ASP A 209 16.73 9.23 -18.43
C ASP A 209 17.40 7.87 -18.68
N ILE A 210 16.91 6.79 -18.05
CA ILE A 210 17.45 5.44 -18.27
C ILE A 210 16.93 4.92 -19.62
N PRO A 211 17.79 4.43 -20.52
CA PRO A 211 17.36 3.88 -21.80
C PRO A 211 16.28 2.83 -21.62
N THR A 212 15.18 2.96 -22.36
CA THR A 212 14.06 2.03 -22.29
C THR A 212 14.57 0.61 -22.53
N ARG A 213 14.44 -0.26 -21.52
CA ARG A 213 14.77 -1.67 -21.68
C ARG A 213 13.88 -2.20 -22.81
N LYS A 214 14.49 -2.66 -23.92
CA LYS A 214 13.75 -3.34 -25.00
C LYS A 214 12.90 -4.42 -24.35
N GLN A 215 11.58 -4.33 -24.51
CA GLN A 215 10.69 -5.41 -24.12
C GLN A 215 11.23 -6.68 -24.79
N PRO A 216 11.51 -7.76 -24.04
CA PRO A 216 11.80 -9.03 -24.68
C PRO A 216 10.58 -9.37 -25.55
N SER A 217 10.83 -9.68 -26.82
CA SER A 217 9.82 -10.21 -27.74
C SER A 217 9.37 -11.58 -27.23
N SER A 218 8.39 -11.60 -26.35
CA SER A 218 7.64 -12.80 -26.03
C SER A 218 6.20 -12.53 -26.43
N ASP A 219 5.80 -13.06 -27.58
CA ASP A 219 4.42 -13.21 -28.05
C ASP A 219 3.59 -14.16 -27.17
N VAL A 220 3.87 -14.18 -25.87
CA VAL A 220 2.95 -14.72 -24.88
C VAL A 220 2.33 -13.49 -24.24
N GLU A 221 1.16 -13.10 -24.72
CA GLU A 221 0.21 -12.29 -23.96
C GLU A 221 0.06 -12.97 -22.59
N LYS A 222 0.86 -12.55 -21.61
CA LYS A 222 0.50 -12.78 -20.23
C LYS A 222 -0.82 -12.04 -20.08
N PRO A 223 -1.91 -12.70 -19.62
CA PRO A 223 -3.17 -12.01 -19.42
C PRO A 223 -2.87 -10.76 -18.62
N SER A 224 -3.24 -9.59 -19.15
CA SER A 224 -3.07 -8.35 -18.39
C SER A 224 -3.74 -8.59 -17.05
N ALA A 225 -3.18 -7.99 -15.99
CA ALA A 225 -3.92 -7.87 -14.75
C ALA A 225 -5.36 -7.48 -15.10
N LYS A 226 -6.36 -8.21 -14.60
CA LYS A 226 -7.71 -7.64 -14.59
C LYS A 226 -7.56 -6.32 -13.89
N THR A 227 -7.67 -5.24 -14.65
CA THR A 227 -7.55 -3.92 -14.07
C THR A 227 -8.75 -3.73 -13.15
N ASP A 228 -8.71 -2.81 -12.21
CA ASP A 228 -9.88 -2.49 -11.37
C ASP A 228 -11.15 -2.24 -12.22
N ASP A 229 -10.99 -1.92 -13.51
CA ASP A 229 -12.05 -1.68 -14.50
C ASP A 229 -12.82 -2.95 -14.87
N GLU A 230 -12.22 -4.12 -14.67
CA GLU A 230 -12.77 -5.46 -14.94
C GLU A 230 -13.23 -6.18 -13.67
N ILE A 231 -12.99 -5.58 -12.50
CA ILE A 231 -13.20 -6.18 -11.19
C ILE A 231 -14.45 -5.57 -10.53
N THR A 232 -15.49 -6.38 -10.37
CA THR A 232 -16.66 -6.01 -9.56
C THR A 232 -16.49 -6.57 -8.15
N TYR A 233 -16.30 -5.68 -7.17
CA TYR A 233 -16.25 -6.06 -5.77
C TYR A 233 -17.68 -6.27 -5.23
N THR A 234 -17.88 -7.38 -4.51
CA THR A 234 -19.15 -7.73 -3.87
C THR A 234 -18.99 -7.57 -2.36
N TYR A 235 -19.64 -6.56 -1.80
CA TYR A 235 -19.53 -6.27 -0.38
C TYR A 235 -20.72 -6.84 0.39
N HIS A 236 -20.42 -7.53 1.50
CA HIS A 236 -21.42 -7.95 2.47
C HIS A 236 -21.47 -6.94 3.62
N ILE A 237 -22.53 -6.14 3.66
CA ILE A 237 -22.77 -5.22 4.77
C ILE A 237 -23.53 -5.99 5.86
N LYS A 238 -22.87 -6.26 6.98
CA LYS A 238 -23.53 -6.70 8.21
C LYS A 238 -23.86 -5.44 9.01
N ARG A 239 -25.14 -5.06 9.05
CA ARG A 239 -25.64 -4.06 10.00
C ARG A 239 -25.77 -4.71 11.37
#